data_AF-A0A1X1YUY6-F1
#
_entry.id   AF-A0A1X1YUY6-F1
#
_cell.length_a   1.000
_cell.length_b   1.000
_cell.length_c   1.000
_cell.angle_alpha   90.00
_cell.angle_beta   90.00
_cell.angle_gamma   90.00
#
_symmetry.space_group_name_H-M   'P 1'
#
loop_
_entity.id
_entity.type
_entity.pdbx_description
1 polymer ?
#
loop_
_entity_poly.entity_id
_entity_poly.type
_entity_poly.pdbx_seq_one_letter_code
_entity_poly.pdbx_strand_id
1 'polypeptide(L)'
;MTPVCIVATVVVVLYCLWVRRDTWWSRWEAGATFAIAMEGGSLLLVTPWASDELGPPTYSLLDLWNVPQLIGWLGLIAGVIGNIYHMLVRLTDPAHVWPIMRKHLLAPVGLGLAVMLIAFVNSTRGFEPDMFARLDGDGWLTVYEVTVSVLVLYLSGYVARLSWALWRDPRARTTIRLYVAAMSFATAGVVVGIISVATHRYAGPVIWACLCLSVSIFAYGLAQSWQAKRAWFSPDTSEPRTDRRSDRS
;
A
#
# COMPACT_ATOMS: atom_id res chain seq x y z
N MET A 1 6.51 -2.73 -21.19
CA MET A 1 6.40 -1.55 -20.28
C MET A 1 6.17 -1.97 -18.84
N THR A 2 5.29 -2.95 -18.59
CA THR A 2 5.02 -3.56 -17.28
C THR A 2 6.26 -3.96 -16.47
N PRO A 3 7.27 -4.69 -17.02
CA PRO A 3 8.44 -5.09 -16.24
C PRO A 3 9.28 -3.89 -15.77
N VAL A 4 9.39 -2.85 -16.60
CA VAL A 4 10.16 -1.64 -16.29
C VAL A 4 9.50 -0.88 -15.14
N CYS A 5 8.17 -0.74 -15.15
CA CYS A 5 7.43 -0.10 -14.06
C CYS A 5 7.55 -0.87 -12.74
N ILE A 6 7.50 -2.20 -12.79
CA ILE A 6 7.67 -3.07 -11.63
C ILE A 6 9.07 -2.91 -11.04
N VAL A 7 10.12 -3.05 -11.86
CA VAL A 7 11.52 -2.90 -11.43
C VAL A 7 11.77 -1.51 -10.84
N ALA A 8 11.29 -0.46 -11.50
CA ALA A 8 11.40 0.91 -10.98
C ALA A 8 10.70 1.05 -9.62
N THR A 9 9.51 0.48 -9.46
CA THR A 9 8.77 0.53 -8.18
C THR A 9 9.52 -0.23 -7.08
N VAL A 10 10.08 -1.39 -7.39
CA VAL A 10 10.87 -2.18 -6.45
C VAL A 10 12.10 -1.40 -5.99
N VAL A 11 12.81 -0.75 -6.93
CA VAL A 11 13.96 0.12 -6.58
C VAL A 11 13.54 1.26 -5.66
N VAL A 12 12.41 1.92 -5.94
CA VAL A 12 11.86 2.99 -5.09
C VAL A 12 11.50 2.46 -3.70
N VAL A 13 10.82 1.31 -3.62
CA VAL A 13 10.44 0.66 -2.35
C VAL A 13 11.68 0.33 -1.53
N LEU A 14 12.68 -0.33 -2.14
CA LEU A 14 13.92 -0.69 -1.48
C LEU A 14 14.69 0.54 -0.98
N TYR A 15 14.76 1.60 -1.80
CA TYR A 15 15.33 2.88 -1.41
C TYR A 15 14.59 3.49 -0.21
N CYS A 16 13.25 3.49 -0.23
CA CYS A 16 12.44 4.04 0.86
C CYS A 16 12.61 3.23 2.15
N LEU A 17 12.67 1.89 2.06
CA LEU A 17 12.96 1.01 3.20
C LEU A 17 14.36 1.25 3.75
N TRP A 18 15.35 1.44 2.89
CA TRP A 18 16.72 1.78 3.29
C TRP A 18 16.79 3.10 4.05
N VAL A 19 16.17 4.16 3.52
CA VAL A 19 16.09 5.48 4.17
C VAL A 19 15.44 5.40 5.55
N ARG A 20 14.48 4.49 5.72
CA ARG A 20 13.72 4.27 6.95
C ARG A 20 14.23 3.08 7.77
N ARG A 21 15.41 2.52 7.50
CA ARG A 21 15.91 1.31 8.18
C ARG A 21 15.97 1.43 9.72
N ASP A 22 16.19 2.63 10.23
CA ASP A 22 16.30 2.89 11.67
C ASP A 22 14.92 2.91 12.38
N THR A 23 13.82 2.91 11.61
CA THR A 23 12.45 3.06 12.15
C THR A 23 11.77 1.75 12.53
N TRP A 24 12.34 0.58 12.18
CA TRP A 24 11.78 -0.73 12.49
C TRP A 24 11.57 -0.96 14.00
N TRP A 25 12.43 -0.36 14.82
CA TRP A 25 12.38 -0.47 16.29
C TRP A 25 11.58 0.66 16.96
N SER A 26 11.12 1.65 16.19
CA SER A 26 10.35 2.76 16.73
C SER A 26 8.87 2.40 16.77
N ARG A 27 8.30 2.30 17.99
CA ARG A 27 6.86 2.03 18.19
C ARG A 27 5.94 2.96 17.40
N TRP A 28 6.40 4.16 17.09
CA TRP A 28 5.61 5.21 16.43
C TRP A 28 5.78 5.22 14.91
N GLU A 29 6.86 4.66 14.37
CA GLU A 29 7.20 4.71 12.94
C GLU A 29 7.23 3.34 12.27
N ALA A 30 7.33 2.24 13.04
CA ALA A 30 7.37 0.87 12.54
C ALA A 30 6.16 0.52 11.68
N GLY A 31 4.94 0.98 12.03
CA GLY A 31 3.73 0.72 11.27
C GLY A 31 3.78 1.25 9.83
N ALA A 32 4.44 2.38 9.62
CA ALA A 32 4.59 2.96 8.29
C ALA A 32 5.71 2.30 7.47
N THR A 33 6.75 1.78 8.12
CA THR A 33 7.80 1.01 7.41
C THR A 33 7.31 -0.39 7.06
N PHE A 34 6.52 -0.98 7.95
CA PHE A 34 5.74 -2.19 7.68
C PHE A 34 4.80 -1.99 6.48
N ALA A 35 4.09 -0.86 6.39
CA ALA A 35 3.23 -0.56 5.23
C ALA A 35 4.00 -0.60 3.90
N ILE A 36 5.17 0.06 3.82
CA ILE A 36 6.01 0.04 2.61
C ILE A 36 6.46 -1.39 2.28
N ALA A 37 6.93 -2.14 3.29
CA ALA A 37 7.42 -3.50 3.09
C ALA A 37 6.31 -4.42 2.58
N MET A 38 5.12 -4.32 3.17
CA MET A 38 3.97 -5.12 2.78
C MET A 38 3.45 -4.73 1.39
N GLU A 39 3.24 -3.45 1.08
CA GLU A 39 2.76 -3.04 -0.25
C GLU A 39 3.76 -3.39 -1.36
N GLY A 40 5.06 -3.21 -1.10
CA GLY A 40 6.11 -3.59 -2.04
C GLY A 40 6.22 -5.11 -2.25
N GLY A 41 6.17 -5.89 -1.17
CA GLY A 41 6.16 -7.36 -1.25
C GLY A 41 4.90 -7.87 -1.94
N SER A 42 3.76 -7.26 -1.66
CA SER A 42 2.49 -7.56 -2.32
C SER A 42 2.53 -7.29 -3.81
N LEU A 43 3.08 -6.15 -4.23
CA LEU A 43 3.24 -5.84 -5.65
C LEU A 43 4.05 -6.92 -6.36
N LEU A 44 5.15 -7.38 -5.74
CA LEU A 44 5.99 -8.47 -6.25
C LEU A 44 5.22 -9.79 -6.37
N LEU A 45 4.45 -10.15 -5.35
CA LEU A 45 3.69 -11.40 -5.32
C LEU A 45 2.54 -11.46 -6.33
N VAL A 46 2.01 -10.30 -6.75
CA VAL A 46 0.97 -10.21 -7.78
C VAL A 46 1.56 -10.25 -9.20
N THR A 47 2.89 -10.17 -9.35
CA THR A 47 3.50 -10.17 -10.69
C THR A 47 3.38 -11.53 -11.40
N PRO A 48 3.36 -11.52 -12.76
CA PRO A 48 3.36 -12.77 -13.52
C PRO A 48 4.56 -13.66 -13.22
N TRP A 49 5.74 -13.06 -13.00
CA TRP A 49 6.95 -13.78 -12.61
C TRP A 49 6.77 -14.55 -11.29
N ALA A 50 6.13 -13.93 -10.28
CA ALA A 50 5.88 -14.61 -9.01
C ALA A 50 4.88 -15.76 -9.18
N SER A 51 3.88 -15.61 -10.06
CA SER A 51 2.98 -16.72 -10.39
C SER A 51 3.70 -17.86 -11.10
N ASP A 52 4.62 -17.58 -12.03
CA ASP A 52 5.37 -18.62 -12.74
C ASP A 52 6.32 -19.41 -11.83
N GLU A 53 7.03 -18.73 -10.94
CA GLU A 53 8.02 -19.35 -10.05
C GLU A 53 7.39 -19.98 -8.79
N LEU A 54 6.40 -19.29 -8.18
CA LEU A 54 5.78 -19.73 -6.93
C LEU A 54 4.46 -20.49 -7.14
N GLY A 55 3.88 -20.44 -8.34
CA GLY A 55 2.65 -21.15 -8.68
C GLY A 55 2.78 -22.67 -8.58
N PRO A 56 3.72 -23.31 -9.31
CA PRO A 56 3.90 -24.76 -9.25
C PRO A 56 4.15 -25.32 -7.83
N PRO A 57 5.05 -24.75 -7.00
CA PRO A 57 5.24 -25.27 -5.65
C PRO A 57 4.02 -25.04 -4.76
N THR A 58 3.32 -23.90 -4.86
CA THR A 58 2.11 -23.65 -4.07
C THR A 58 0.95 -24.56 -4.47
N TYR A 59 0.78 -24.83 -5.76
CA TYR A 59 -0.20 -25.78 -6.26
C TYR A 59 0.07 -27.20 -5.74
N SER A 60 1.34 -27.63 -5.72
CA SER A 60 1.69 -28.96 -5.20
C SER A 60 1.36 -29.17 -3.71
N LEU A 61 1.29 -28.08 -2.93
CA LEU A 61 1.04 -28.13 -1.48
C LEU A 61 -0.43 -27.90 -1.12
N LEU A 62 -1.13 -27.05 -1.87
CA LEU A 62 -2.47 -26.57 -1.52
C LEU A 62 -3.54 -26.99 -2.53
N ASP A 63 -3.15 -27.57 -3.67
CA ASP A 63 -4.03 -27.91 -4.81
C ASP A 63 -4.83 -26.69 -5.32
N LEU A 64 -4.28 -25.50 -5.12
CA LEU A 64 -4.85 -24.22 -5.51
C LEU A 64 -3.85 -23.45 -6.36
N TRP A 65 -4.28 -22.97 -7.53
CA TRP A 65 -3.49 -22.09 -8.37
C TRP A 65 -3.60 -20.64 -7.89
N ASN A 66 -2.59 -19.80 -8.20
CA ASN A 66 -2.60 -18.36 -7.93
C ASN A 66 -2.59 -17.97 -6.44
N VAL A 67 -2.19 -18.87 -5.54
CA VAL A 67 -1.98 -18.57 -4.11
C VAL A 67 -1.02 -17.39 -3.88
N PRO A 68 0.09 -17.21 -4.64
CA PRO A 68 0.96 -16.04 -4.49
C PRO A 68 0.20 -14.71 -4.65
N GLN A 69 -0.72 -14.62 -5.62
CA GLN A 69 -1.52 -13.42 -5.86
C GLN A 69 -2.48 -13.15 -4.69
N LEU A 70 -3.11 -14.20 -4.14
CA LEU A 70 -3.95 -14.08 -2.94
C LEU A 70 -3.14 -13.54 -1.75
N ILE A 71 -1.94 -14.08 -1.51
CA ILE A 71 -1.04 -13.59 -0.45
C ILE A 71 -0.63 -12.14 -0.73
N GLY A 72 -0.42 -11.79 -2.01
CA GLY A 72 -0.17 -10.42 -2.44
C GLY A 72 -1.30 -9.47 -2.02
N TRP A 73 -2.55 -9.78 -2.34
CA TRP A 73 -3.70 -8.95 -1.92
C TRP A 73 -3.86 -8.86 -0.41
N LEU A 74 -3.67 -9.96 0.32
CA LEU A 74 -3.67 -9.97 1.78
C LEU A 74 -2.59 -9.06 2.36
N GLY A 75 -1.39 -9.10 1.77
CA GLY A 75 -0.30 -8.24 2.18
C GLY A 75 -0.58 -6.76 1.90
N LEU A 76 -1.25 -6.42 0.80
CA LEU A 76 -1.60 -5.05 0.47
C LEU A 76 -2.58 -4.51 1.50
N ILE A 77 -3.60 -5.31 1.83
CA ILE A 77 -4.58 -4.97 2.88
C ILE A 77 -3.88 -4.77 4.23
N ALA A 78 -2.97 -5.68 4.60
CA ALA A 78 -2.18 -5.56 5.83
C ALA A 78 -1.30 -4.30 5.84
N GLY A 79 -0.68 -3.96 4.72
CA GLY A 79 0.13 -2.75 4.56
C GLY A 79 -0.70 -1.48 4.76
N VAL A 80 -1.87 -1.40 4.12
CA VAL A 80 -2.78 -0.26 4.26
C VAL A 80 -3.34 -0.16 5.69
N ILE A 81 -3.66 -1.27 6.34
CA ILE A 81 -4.04 -1.28 7.77
C ILE A 81 -2.89 -0.75 8.63
N GLY A 82 -1.65 -1.16 8.37
CA GLY A 82 -0.45 -0.66 9.06
C GLY A 82 -0.28 0.86 8.91
N ASN A 83 -0.55 1.39 7.72
CA ASN A 83 -0.55 2.83 7.48
C ASN A 83 -1.69 3.54 8.23
N ILE A 84 -2.90 3.01 8.22
CA ILE A 84 -4.04 3.56 8.96
C ILE A 84 -3.74 3.61 10.46
N TYR A 85 -3.18 2.54 11.01
CA TYR A 85 -2.71 2.50 12.40
C TYR A 85 -1.69 3.61 12.67
N HIS A 86 -0.67 3.74 11.81
CA HIS A 86 0.33 4.80 11.94
C HIS A 86 -0.27 6.22 11.92
N MET A 87 -1.27 6.46 11.07
CA MET A 87 -1.99 7.75 11.03
C MET A 87 -2.86 7.98 12.26
N LEU A 88 -3.60 6.96 12.72
CA LEU A 88 -4.48 7.06 13.89
C LEU A 88 -3.72 7.35 15.17
N VAL A 89 -2.56 6.71 15.37
CA VAL A 89 -1.69 6.94 16.53
C VAL A 89 -1.20 8.40 16.61
N ARG A 90 -1.20 9.14 15.50
CA ARG A 90 -0.89 10.58 15.47
C ARG A 90 -2.10 11.49 15.70
N LEU A 91 -3.31 11.00 15.41
CA LEU A 91 -4.54 11.78 15.41
C LEU A 91 -5.38 11.64 16.69
N THR A 92 -5.14 10.58 17.45
CA THR A 92 -6.05 10.18 18.53
C THR A 92 -5.27 9.58 19.69
N ASP A 93 -5.79 9.76 20.90
CA ASP A 93 -5.21 9.16 22.10
C ASP A 93 -5.05 7.63 21.95
N PRO A 94 -3.93 7.04 22.42
CA PRO A 94 -3.67 5.61 22.30
C PRO A 94 -4.81 4.71 22.79
N ALA A 95 -5.56 5.15 23.81
CA ALA A 95 -6.70 4.44 24.37
C ALA A 95 -7.86 4.25 23.38
N HIS A 96 -8.04 5.18 22.43
CA HIS A 96 -9.15 5.19 21.49
C HIS A 96 -8.80 4.59 20.11
N VAL A 97 -7.50 4.44 19.81
CA VAL A 97 -7.03 3.87 18.53
C VAL A 97 -7.57 2.46 18.30
N TRP A 98 -7.41 1.56 19.28
CA TRP A 98 -7.81 0.15 19.14
C TRP A 98 -9.34 -0.03 19.00
N PRO A 99 -10.20 0.61 19.81
CA PRO A 99 -11.64 0.56 19.60
C PRO A 99 -12.10 1.04 18.22
N ILE A 100 -11.55 2.15 17.73
CA ILE A 100 -11.85 2.70 16.40
C ILE A 100 -11.45 1.70 15.32
N MET A 101 -10.22 1.19 15.40
CA MET A 101 -9.70 0.23 14.43
C MET A 101 -10.51 -1.07 14.42
N ARG A 102 -10.89 -1.61 15.59
CA ARG A 102 -11.66 -2.85 15.66
C ARG A 102 -13.06 -2.71 15.04
N LYS A 103 -13.77 -1.63 15.37
CA LYS A 103 -15.16 -1.42 14.94
C LYS A 103 -15.27 -0.93 13.50
N HIS A 104 -14.44 0.03 13.12
CA HIS A 104 -14.55 0.72 11.83
C HIS A 104 -13.56 0.23 10.77
N LEU A 105 -12.61 -0.65 11.10
CA LEU A 105 -11.65 -1.15 10.12
C LEU A 105 -11.63 -2.67 10.09
N LEU A 106 -11.30 -3.32 11.21
CA LEU A 106 -11.09 -4.77 11.24
C LEU A 106 -12.38 -5.58 11.02
N ALA A 107 -13.52 -5.12 11.53
CA ALA A 107 -14.79 -5.80 11.28
C ALA A 107 -15.22 -5.79 9.79
N PRO A 108 -15.31 -4.64 9.10
CA PRO A 108 -15.69 -4.62 7.69
C PRO A 108 -14.63 -5.27 6.79
N VAL A 109 -13.34 -5.04 7.08
CA VAL A 109 -12.25 -5.67 6.33
C VAL A 109 -12.24 -7.18 6.56
N GLY A 110 -12.41 -7.64 7.79
CA GLY A 110 -12.48 -9.07 8.11
C GLY A 110 -13.62 -9.79 7.40
N LEU A 111 -14.79 -9.15 7.29
CA LEU A 111 -15.91 -9.67 6.50
C LEU A 111 -15.55 -9.76 5.01
N GLY A 112 -14.97 -8.70 4.43
CA GLY A 112 -14.53 -8.72 3.03
C GLY A 112 -13.44 -9.75 2.77
N LEU A 113 -12.50 -9.95 3.71
CA LEU A 113 -11.48 -10.99 3.64
C LEU A 113 -12.08 -12.39 3.63
N ALA A 114 -13.09 -12.64 4.47
CA ALA A 114 -13.80 -13.91 4.48
C ALA A 114 -14.48 -14.19 3.14
N VAL A 115 -15.19 -13.20 2.58
CA VAL A 115 -15.82 -13.31 1.24
C VAL A 115 -14.76 -13.55 0.17
N MET A 116 -13.64 -12.81 0.20
CA MET A 116 -12.54 -12.96 -0.73
C MET A 116 -11.94 -14.38 -0.69
N LEU A 117 -11.72 -14.93 0.51
CA LEU A 117 -11.16 -16.28 0.68
C LEU A 117 -12.14 -17.36 0.20
N ILE A 118 -13.43 -17.25 0.55
CA ILE A 118 -14.46 -18.19 0.10
C ILE A 118 -14.56 -18.16 -1.42
N ALA A 119 -14.61 -16.98 -2.02
CA ALA A 119 -14.68 -16.82 -3.47
C ALA A 119 -13.44 -17.39 -4.18
N PHE A 120 -12.25 -17.22 -3.60
CA PHE A 120 -11.02 -17.77 -4.15
C PHE A 120 -11.03 -19.30 -4.15
N VAL A 121 -11.35 -19.94 -3.02
CA VAL A 121 -11.35 -21.41 -2.89
C VAL A 121 -12.41 -22.06 -3.79
N ASN A 122 -13.54 -21.40 -4.01
CA ASN A 122 -14.60 -21.91 -4.88
C ASN A 122 -14.37 -21.58 -6.37
N SER A 123 -13.38 -20.75 -6.70
CA SER A 123 -13.10 -20.39 -8.10
C SER A 123 -12.47 -21.57 -8.84
N THR A 124 -13.08 -21.96 -9.96
CA THR A 124 -12.63 -23.10 -10.79
C THR A 124 -11.52 -22.71 -11.78
N ARG A 125 -10.58 -21.85 -11.36
CA ARG A 125 -9.57 -21.27 -12.27
C ARG A 125 -8.37 -22.20 -12.46
N GLY A 126 -7.92 -22.37 -13.70
CA GLY A 126 -6.62 -22.95 -14.02
C GLY A 126 -5.45 -21.99 -13.70
N PHE A 127 -4.24 -22.44 -13.99
CA PHE A 127 -3.04 -21.59 -13.88
C PHE A 127 -3.13 -20.38 -14.82
N GLU A 128 -2.99 -19.17 -14.28
CA GLU A 128 -3.03 -17.93 -15.05
C GLU A 128 -1.95 -16.96 -14.51
N PRO A 129 -0.85 -16.73 -15.25
CA PRO A 129 0.27 -15.91 -14.78
C PRO A 129 -0.14 -14.47 -14.44
N ASP A 130 -0.95 -13.85 -15.28
CA ASP A 130 -1.50 -12.51 -15.06
C ASP A 130 -2.98 -12.61 -14.73
N MET A 131 -3.33 -12.29 -13.47
CA MET A 131 -4.70 -12.36 -12.99
C MET A 131 -5.68 -11.51 -13.84
N PHE A 132 -5.17 -10.45 -14.47
CA PHE A 132 -5.92 -9.51 -15.29
C PHE A 132 -6.01 -9.92 -16.78
N ALA A 133 -5.28 -10.95 -17.22
CA ALA A 133 -5.19 -11.33 -18.63
C ALA A 133 -6.43 -12.08 -19.15
N ARG A 134 -7.14 -12.78 -18.27
CA ARG A 134 -8.31 -13.57 -18.64
C ARG A 134 -9.57 -13.01 -17.98
N LEU A 135 -10.40 -12.37 -18.80
CA LEU A 135 -11.62 -11.65 -18.39
C LEU A 135 -12.88 -12.53 -18.35
N ASP A 136 -12.76 -13.79 -18.76
CA ASP A 136 -13.84 -14.76 -18.71
C ASP A 136 -13.73 -15.56 -17.41
N GLY A 137 -14.48 -15.12 -16.41
CA GLY A 137 -14.46 -15.66 -15.07
C GLY A 137 -15.74 -16.40 -14.70
N ASP A 138 -15.57 -17.52 -13.97
CA ASP A 138 -16.63 -18.11 -13.14
C ASP A 138 -17.26 -17.02 -12.23
N GLY A 139 -18.52 -17.18 -11.85
CA GLY A 139 -19.23 -16.24 -10.98
C GLY A 139 -18.47 -15.96 -9.67
N TRP A 140 -17.77 -16.97 -9.14
CA TRP A 140 -16.90 -16.84 -7.97
C TRP A 140 -15.68 -15.94 -8.19
N LEU A 141 -15.08 -15.97 -9.39
CA LEU A 141 -13.97 -15.07 -9.72
C LEU A 141 -14.45 -13.61 -9.77
N THR A 142 -15.64 -13.39 -10.33
CA THR A 142 -16.24 -12.04 -10.34
C THR A 142 -16.48 -11.55 -8.91
N VAL A 143 -17.00 -12.42 -8.02
CA VAL A 143 -17.17 -12.10 -6.60
C VAL A 143 -15.82 -11.76 -5.95
N TYR A 144 -14.76 -12.52 -6.24
CA TYR A 144 -13.41 -12.24 -5.75
C TYR A 144 -12.91 -10.85 -6.18
N GLU A 145 -12.94 -10.56 -7.49
CA GLU A 145 -12.44 -9.30 -8.05
C GLU A 145 -13.23 -8.08 -7.58
N VAL A 146 -14.56 -8.21 -7.50
CA VAL A 146 -15.44 -7.16 -6.95
C VAL A 146 -15.14 -6.95 -5.46
N THR A 147 -14.94 -8.03 -4.69
CA THR A 147 -14.63 -7.92 -3.26
C THR A 147 -13.30 -7.23 -3.01
N VAL A 148 -12.25 -7.59 -3.76
CA VAL A 148 -10.94 -6.92 -3.72
C VAL A 148 -11.10 -5.44 -4.07
N SER A 149 -11.83 -5.12 -5.15
CA SER A 149 -12.07 -3.74 -5.59
C SER A 149 -12.79 -2.91 -4.52
N VAL A 150 -13.85 -3.45 -3.91
CA VAL A 150 -14.60 -2.80 -2.82
C VAL A 150 -13.71 -2.58 -1.61
N LEU A 151 -12.88 -3.56 -1.21
CA LEU A 151 -11.95 -3.42 -0.10
C LEU A 151 -10.90 -2.34 -0.36
N VAL A 152 -10.30 -2.31 -1.55
CA VAL A 152 -9.31 -1.28 -1.92
C VAL A 152 -9.94 0.11 -1.91
N LEU A 153 -11.13 0.27 -2.48
CA LEU A 153 -11.87 1.55 -2.47
C LEU A 153 -12.24 1.98 -1.04
N TYR A 154 -12.71 1.03 -0.23
CA TYR A 154 -13.07 1.28 1.16
C TYR A 154 -11.87 1.77 1.98
N LEU A 155 -10.75 1.05 1.90
CA LEU A 155 -9.51 1.40 2.59
C LEU A 155 -8.95 2.72 2.07
N SER A 156 -9.03 2.97 0.77
CA SER A 156 -8.61 4.24 0.17
C SER A 156 -9.46 5.40 0.66
N GLY A 157 -10.77 5.25 0.71
CA GLY A 157 -11.67 6.25 1.31
C GLY A 157 -11.35 6.51 2.78
N TYR A 158 -10.96 5.49 3.54
CA TYR A 158 -10.58 5.64 4.94
C TYR A 158 -9.28 6.42 5.12
N VAL A 159 -8.23 6.09 4.36
CA VAL A 159 -6.95 6.81 4.35
C VAL A 159 -7.15 8.25 3.89
N ALA A 160 -7.98 8.50 2.87
CA ALA A 160 -8.32 9.85 2.42
C ALA A 160 -8.99 10.66 3.52
N ARG A 161 -9.94 10.07 4.27
CA ARG A 161 -10.61 10.71 5.41
C ARG A 161 -9.62 11.09 6.51
N LEU A 162 -8.70 10.20 6.87
CA LEU A 162 -7.66 10.49 7.86
C LEU A 162 -6.68 11.56 7.37
N SER A 163 -6.31 11.51 6.09
CA SER A 163 -5.43 12.49 5.47
C SER A 163 -6.06 13.88 5.46
N TRP A 164 -7.37 13.95 5.22
CA TRP A 164 -8.14 15.19 5.28
C TRP A 164 -8.17 15.77 6.71
N ALA A 165 -8.32 14.92 7.73
CA ALA A 165 -8.25 15.37 9.13
C ALA A 165 -6.88 16.00 9.47
N LEU A 166 -5.79 15.50 8.88
CA LEU A 166 -4.43 16.04 9.03
C LEU A 166 -4.16 17.28 8.15
N TRP A 167 -5.08 17.69 7.26
CA TRP A 167 -4.83 18.76 6.28
C TRP A 167 -4.56 20.13 6.91
N ARG A 168 -5.08 20.36 8.11
CA ARG A 168 -4.92 21.64 8.82
C ARG A 168 -3.48 21.91 9.24
N ASP A 169 -2.63 20.88 9.34
CA ASP A 169 -1.22 21.05 9.67
C ASP A 169 -0.39 21.45 8.44
N PRO A 170 0.23 22.65 8.41
CA PRO A 170 1.03 23.12 7.27
C PRO A 170 2.18 22.16 6.93
N ARG A 171 2.75 21.52 7.96
CA ARG A 171 3.86 20.55 7.84
C ARG A 171 3.45 19.23 7.17
N ALA A 172 2.16 18.88 7.18
CA ALA A 172 1.65 17.62 6.62
C ALA A 172 1.16 17.74 5.16
N ARG A 173 1.02 18.97 4.64
CA ARG A 173 0.40 19.22 3.32
C ARG A 173 1.10 18.51 2.16
N THR A 174 2.43 18.47 2.15
CA THR A 174 3.19 17.79 1.09
C THR A 174 2.93 16.28 1.10
N THR A 175 2.98 15.66 2.28
CA THR A 175 2.69 14.23 2.45
C THR A 175 1.25 13.89 2.07
N ILE A 176 0.29 14.74 2.45
CA ILE A 176 -1.13 14.56 2.10
C ILE A 176 -1.35 14.63 0.60
N ARG A 177 -0.69 15.56 -0.11
CA ARG A 177 -0.76 15.62 -1.58
C ARG A 177 -0.24 14.33 -2.23
N LEU A 178 0.86 13.78 -1.71
CA LEU A 178 1.40 12.50 -2.20
C LEU A 178 0.43 11.35 -1.92
N TYR A 179 -0.20 11.30 -0.75
CA TYR A 179 -1.21 10.29 -0.44
C TYR A 179 -2.43 10.40 -1.35
N VAL A 180 -2.98 11.60 -1.55
CA VAL A 180 -4.12 11.81 -2.46
C VAL A 180 -3.75 11.39 -3.88
N ALA A 181 -2.54 11.74 -4.35
CA ALA A 181 -2.05 11.29 -5.64
C ALA A 181 -1.98 9.76 -5.72
N ALA A 182 -1.37 9.09 -4.74
CA ALA A 182 -1.29 7.63 -4.69
C ALA A 182 -2.69 6.96 -4.69
N MET A 183 -3.64 7.49 -3.90
CA MET A 183 -5.02 7.00 -3.83
C MET A 183 -5.75 7.18 -5.15
N SER A 184 -5.51 8.30 -5.84
CA SER A 184 -6.12 8.57 -7.15
C SER A 184 -5.67 7.57 -8.20
N PHE A 185 -4.38 7.20 -8.21
CA PHE A 185 -3.86 6.15 -9.08
C PHE A 185 -4.39 4.76 -8.71
N ALA A 186 -4.50 4.43 -7.42
CA ALA A 186 -5.11 3.16 -6.99
C ALA A 186 -6.56 3.06 -7.45
N THR A 187 -7.34 4.13 -7.24
CA THR A 187 -8.75 4.21 -7.67
C THR A 187 -8.87 4.10 -9.18
N ALA A 188 -8.01 4.81 -9.93
CA ALA A 188 -7.97 4.71 -11.38
C ALA A 188 -7.65 3.28 -11.84
N GLY A 189 -6.71 2.58 -11.19
CA GLY A 189 -6.39 1.19 -11.49
C GLY A 189 -7.59 0.26 -11.29
N VAL A 190 -8.33 0.42 -10.20
CA VAL A 190 -9.57 -0.34 -9.93
C VAL A 190 -10.64 -0.04 -11.00
N VAL A 191 -10.86 1.23 -11.33
CA VAL A 191 -11.84 1.64 -12.36
C VAL A 191 -11.46 1.06 -13.72
N VAL A 192 -10.19 1.13 -14.11
CA VAL A 192 -9.69 0.52 -15.35
C VAL A 192 -9.89 -0.99 -15.32
N GLY A 193 -9.66 -1.66 -14.20
CA GLY A 193 -9.95 -3.09 -14.02
C GLY A 193 -11.44 -3.42 -14.26
N ILE A 194 -12.35 -2.67 -13.64
CA ILE A 194 -13.80 -2.85 -13.81
C ILE A 194 -14.20 -2.62 -15.28
N ILE A 195 -13.69 -1.56 -15.92
CA ILE A 195 -13.96 -1.28 -17.33
C ILE A 195 -13.39 -2.39 -18.22
N SER A 196 -12.21 -2.91 -17.89
CA SER A 196 -11.56 -4.02 -18.60
C SER A 196 -12.51 -5.21 -18.63
N VAL A 197 -13.01 -5.63 -17.46
CA VAL A 197 -13.98 -6.73 -17.31
C VAL A 197 -15.28 -6.44 -18.08
N ALA A 198 -15.87 -5.26 -17.89
CA ALA A 198 -17.14 -4.90 -18.54
C ALA A 198 -17.06 -4.82 -20.07
N THR A 199 -15.87 -4.50 -20.62
CA THR A 199 -15.67 -4.38 -22.07
C THR A 199 -15.02 -5.61 -22.70
N HIS A 200 -14.71 -6.65 -21.91
CA HIS A 200 -13.91 -7.81 -22.32
C HIS A 200 -12.60 -7.42 -23.04
N ARG A 201 -12.03 -6.25 -22.71
CA ARG A 201 -10.79 -5.75 -23.31
C ARG A 201 -9.69 -5.75 -22.27
N TYR A 202 -8.57 -6.40 -22.58
CA TYR A 202 -7.40 -6.42 -21.71
C TYR A 202 -6.78 -5.02 -21.57
N ALA A 203 -6.81 -4.48 -20.34
CA ALA A 203 -6.19 -3.21 -19.98
C ALA A 203 -5.02 -3.36 -18.99
N GLY A 204 -4.43 -4.57 -18.90
CA GLY A 204 -3.40 -4.91 -17.92
C GLY A 204 -2.23 -3.93 -17.81
N PRO A 205 -1.62 -3.43 -18.91
CA PRO A 205 -0.52 -2.47 -18.83
C PRO A 205 -0.89 -1.17 -18.11
N VAL A 206 -2.13 -0.70 -18.26
CA VAL A 206 -2.62 0.52 -17.61
C VAL A 206 -2.89 0.27 -16.13
N ILE A 207 -3.50 -0.88 -15.79
CA ILE A 207 -3.72 -1.30 -14.40
C ILE A 207 -2.38 -1.38 -13.67
N TRP A 208 -1.40 -2.03 -14.28
CA TRP A 208 -0.05 -2.14 -13.72
C TRP A 208 0.65 -0.80 -13.57
N ALA A 209 0.54 0.10 -14.55
CA ALA A 209 1.10 1.45 -14.43
C ALA A 209 0.47 2.22 -13.25
N CYS A 210 -0.85 2.15 -13.09
CA CYS A 210 -1.57 2.74 -11.97
C CYS A 210 -1.14 2.16 -10.62
N LEU A 211 -1.02 0.83 -10.50
CA LEU A 211 -0.56 0.16 -9.28
C LEU A 211 0.88 0.55 -8.93
N CYS A 212 1.79 0.50 -9.90
CA CYS A 212 3.20 0.86 -9.72
C CYS A 212 3.37 2.32 -9.28
N LEU A 213 2.66 3.25 -9.94
CA LEU A 213 2.66 4.66 -9.56
C LEU A 213 2.09 4.88 -8.17
N SER A 214 0.98 4.21 -7.83
CA SER A 214 0.37 4.32 -6.51
C SER A 214 1.34 3.91 -5.40
N VAL A 215 1.92 2.70 -5.49
CA VAL A 215 2.86 2.17 -4.50
C VAL A 215 4.13 3.02 -4.42
N SER A 216 4.67 3.45 -5.57
CA SER A 216 5.87 4.31 -5.60
C SER A 216 5.64 5.65 -4.91
N ILE A 217 4.54 6.33 -5.22
CA ILE A 217 4.19 7.63 -4.64
C ILE A 217 3.92 7.50 -3.14
N PHE A 218 3.23 6.43 -2.74
CA PHE A 218 2.93 6.15 -1.35
C PHE A 218 4.20 5.90 -0.53
N ALA A 219 5.09 5.03 -1.01
CA ALA A 219 6.38 4.75 -0.37
C ALA A 219 7.25 6.01 -0.27
N TYR A 220 7.29 6.80 -1.34
CA TYR A 220 8.01 8.07 -1.37
C TYR A 220 7.45 9.09 -0.36
N GLY A 221 6.12 9.22 -0.25
CA GLY A 221 5.47 10.11 0.72
C GLY A 221 5.81 9.75 2.16
N LEU A 222 5.87 8.45 2.45
CA LEU A 222 6.29 7.94 3.75
C LEU A 222 7.77 8.18 4.04
N ALA A 223 8.66 8.02 3.05
CA ALA A 223 10.08 8.32 3.18
C ALA A 223 10.34 9.83 3.39
N GLN A 224 9.65 10.68 2.62
CA GLN A 224 9.66 12.15 2.78
C GLN A 224 9.23 12.56 4.19
N SER A 225 8.14 11.99 4.71
CA SER A 225 7.69 12.25 6.07
C SER A 225 8.75 11.92 7.13
N TRP A 226 9.58 10.90 6.88
CA TRP A 226 10.67 10.53 7.79
C TRP A 226 11.87 11.46 7.67
N GLN A 227 12.27 11.81 6.45
CA GLN A 227 13.38 12.75 6.20
C GLN A 227 13.10 14.11 6.84
N ALA A 228 11.87 14.61 6.70
CA ALA A 228 11.44 15.84 7.35
C ALA A 228 11.58 15.77 8.88
N LYS A 229 11.36 14.61 9.50
CA LYS A 229 11.56 14.42 10.95
C LYS A 229 13.03 14.28 11.34
N ARG A 230 13.84 13.54 10.56
CA ARG A 230 15.28 13.40 10.82
C ARG A 230 16.01 14.74 10.81
N ALA A 231 15.58 15.66 9.94
CA ALA A 231 16.16 17.00 9.85
C ALA A 231 16.07 17.77 11.19
N TRP A 232 15.00 17.56 11.98
CA TRP A 232 14.86 18.18 13.31
C TRP A 232 15.83 17.62 14.36
N PHE A 233 16.29 16.37 14.18
CA PHE A 233 17.21 15.72 15.11
C PHE A 233 18.67 15.84 14.67
N SER A 234 18.92 16.34 13.47
CA SER A 234 20.28 16.61 13.01
C SER A 234 20.72 17.94 13.59
N PRO A 235 21.86 18.01 14.30
CA PRO A 235 22.34 19.28 14.83
C PRO A 235 22.52 20.27 13.68
N ASP A 236 21.97 21.48 13.86
CA ASP A 236 22.18 22.59 12.95
C ASP A 236 23.69 22.77 12.74
N THR A 237 24.17 22.45 11.54
CA THR A 237 25.51 22.86 11.09
C THR A 237 25.56 24.36 10.73
N SER A 238 24.56 25.13 11.14
CA SER A 238 24.51 26.59 11.03
C SER A 238 25.37 27.23 12.13
N GLU A 239 26.65 27.39 11.76
CA GLU A 239 27.64 28.38 12.21
C GLU A 239 27.97 28.55 13.72
N PRO A 240 29.27 28.71 14.05
CA PRO A 240 29.69 29.04 15.39
C PRO A 240 29.09 30.39 15.80
N ARG A 241 28.34 30.37 16.90
CA ARG A 241 27.90 31.55 17.64
C ARG A 241 29.14 32.40 17.93
N THR A 242 29.39 33.42 17.11
CA THR A 242 30.40 34.43 17.39
C THR A 242 29.90 35.23 18.58
N ASP A 243 30.27 34.78 19.77
CA ASP A 243 30.33 35.62 20.96
C ASP A 243 31.34 36.74 20.67
N ARG A 244 30.89 37.82 20.02
CA ARG A 244 31.56 39.11 20.15
C ARG A 244 31.16 39.70 21.50
N ARG A 245 31.85 39.20 22.52
CA ARG A 245 32.01 39.85 23.81
C ARG A 245 33.25 40.74 23.71
N SER A 246 33.04 42.00 23.34
CA SER A 246 34.01 43.12 23.44
C SER A 246 33.23 44.41 23.17
N ASP A 247 33.24 45.47 23.94
CA ASP A 247 33.88 45.74 25.21
C ASP A 247 33.08 46.85 25.91
N ARG A 248 33.18 46.85 27.23
CA ARG A 248 32.99 48.02 28.07
C ARG A 248 33.93 49.15 27.63
N SER A 249 33.39 50.34 27.39
CA SER A 249 33.96 51.62 27.84
C SER A 249 32.92 52.72 27.75
#